data_AF-A0A955RGJ0-F1
#
_entry.id   AF-A0A955RGJ0-F1
#
_cell.length_a   1.000
_cell.length_b   1.000
_cell.length_c   1.000
_cell.angle_alpha   90.00
_cell.angle_beta   90.00
_cell.angle_gamma   90.00
#
_symmetry.space_group_name_H-M   'P 1'
#
loop_
_entity.id
_entity.type
_entity.pdbx_description
1 polymer ?
#
loop_
_entity_poly.entity_id
_entity_poly.type
_entity_poly.pdbx_seq_one_letter_code
_entity_poly.pdbx_strand_id
1 'polypeptide(L)'
;AVIADKVTPDLDVVVLGSKRGKGKTDAERAIARQSGKARYQLLDQPGLEHLLRMDLAGSRFFFAGGFERADPGVPASHPSAIATAAGCVVADTLDDTVEFAVFGPRRAAGRLAAERKARELVEAGVGLTVIDEDAFFQMMRGQGGGADTGLAGMLVELNALLDPKRVRRALDMLQKERFQLYVDHDADRLVGVVRSQTSVGLYAPHLRADGRFGCATPELEECMGVQGKVCKHLILLVLGVASSGGDGAGLLRWVSKAAGGRPKTDMDLAAQSFLRHKGAEAGEVDWRPTETLPEDFYAF
;
A
#
# COMPACT_ATOMS: atom_id res chain seq x y z
N ALA A 1 6.05 -21.70 -19.78
CA ALA A 1 5.46 -22.43 -18.65
C ALA A 1 4.43 -23.43 -19.19
N VAL A 2 4.38 -24.63 -18.64
CA VAL A 2 3.33 -25.61 -18.96
C VAL A 2 2.18 -25.37 -17.98
N ILE A 3 0.97 -25.16 -18.50
CA ILE A 3 -0.23 -25.00 -17.69
C ILE A 3 -0.94 -26.35 -17.64
N ALA A 4 -1.20 -26.86 -16.45
CA ALA A 4 -1.90 -28.12 -16.24
C ALA A 4 -3.36 -27.89 -15.83
N ASP A 5 -4.26 -28.73 -16.35
CA ASP A 5 -5.70 -28.64 -16.05
C ASP A 5 -6.10 -29.34 -14.74
N LYS A 6 -5.18 -30.08 -14.11
CA LYS A 6 -5.43 -30.86 -12.89
C LYS A 6 -4.22 -30.79 -11.97
N VAL A 7 -4.48 -30.90 -10.66
CA VAL A 7 -3.42 -30.99 -9.65
C VAL A 7 -2.78 -32.38 -9.70
N THR A 8 -1.53 -32.42 -10.11
CA THR A 8 -0.71 -33.63 -10.16
C THR A 8 0.55 -33.48 -9.30
N PRO A 9 1.17 -34.58 -8.82
CA PRO A 9 2.31 -34.50 -7.90
C PRO A 9 3.59 -33.90 -8.49
N ASP A 10 3.68 -33.83 -9.82
CA ASP A 10 4.80 -33.31 -10.61
C ASP A 10 4.73 -31.80 -10.85
N LEU A 11 3.67 -31.12 -10.37
CA LEU A 11 3.62 -29.66 -10.43
C LEU A 11 4.64 -29.03 -9.49
N ASP A 12 5.18 -27.88 -9.90
CA ASP A 12 6.04 -27.04 -9.06
C ASP A 12 5.23 -26.01 -8.27
N VAL A 13 4.12 -25.52 -8.85
CA VAL A 13 3.27 -24.48 -8.26
C VAL A 13 1.80 -24.83 -8.51
N VAL A 14 0.98 -24.68 -7.47
CA VAL A 14 -0.47 -24.77 -7.55
C VAL A 14 -1.05 -23.46 -7.06
N VAL A 15 -1.93 -22.84 -7.85
CA VAL A 15 -2.53 -21.54 -7.52
C VAL A 15 -4.02 -21.71 -7.27
N LEU A 16 -4.50 -21.29 -6.10
CA LEU A 16 -5.92 -21.28 -5.75
C LEU A 16 -6.45 -19.86 -5.67
N GLY A 17 -7.41 -19.54 -6.55
CA GLY A 17 -8.14 -18.27 -6.48
C GLY A 17 -9.00 -18.18 -5.21
N SER A 18 -9.18 -16.97 -4.68
CA SER A 18 -9.99 -16.71 -3.48
C SER A 18 -11.49 -16.90 -3.72
N LYS A 19 -11.96 -16.68 -4.95
CA LYS A 19 -13.38 -16.81 -5.33
C LYS A 19 -13.75 -18.27 -5.64
N ARG A 20 -15.07 -18.56 -5.60
CA ARG A 20 -15.58 -19.85 -6.10
C ARG A 20 -15.42 -19.90 -7.62
N GLY A 21 -14.90 -21.01 -8.12
CA GLY A 21 -14.68 -21.24 -9.54
C GLY A 21 -14.76 -22.73 -9.87
N LYS A 22 -15.01 -23.04 -11.15
CA LYS A 22 -15.04 -24.42 -11.64
C LYS A 22 -13.69 -25.09 -11.35
N GLY A 23 -13.73 -26.30 -10.79
CA GLY A 23 -12.52 -27.08 -10.47
C GLY A 23 -11.83 -26.75 -9.13
N LYS A 24 -12.23 -25.67 -8.42
CA LYS A 24 -11.60 -25.31 -7.12
C LYS A 24 -11.77 -26.40 -6.06
N THR A 25 -12.99 -26.87 -5.83
CA THR A 25 -13.26 -27.92 -4.84
C THR A 25 -12.54 -29.22 -5.19
N ASP A 26 -12.41 -29.55 -6.48
CA ASP A 26 -11.70 -30.74 -6.92
C ASP A 26 -10.19 -30.60 -6.74
N ALA A 27 -9.63 -29.41 -7.01
CA ALA A 27 -8.24 -29.07 -6.72
C ALA A 27 -7.94 -29.13 -5.22
N GLU A 28 -8.79 -28.54 -4.36
CA GLU A 28 -8.66 -28.60 -2.90
C GLU A 28 -8.67 -30.06 -2.39
N ARG A 29 -9.57 -30.90 -2.93
CA ARG A 29 -9.61 -32.33 -2.60
C ARG A 29 -8.36 -33.07 -3.09
N ALA A 30 -7.86 -32.76 -4.28
CA ALA A 30 -6.64 -33.35 -4.82
C ALA A 30 -5.40 -32.99 -3.98
N ILE A 31 -5.30 -31.72 -3.56
CA ILE A 31 -4.25 -31.23 -2.66
C ILE A 31 -4.32 -31.96 -1.32
N ALA A 32 -5.52 -32.04 -0.70
CA ALA A 32 -5.70 -32.73 0.57
C ALA A 32 -5.27 -34.22 0.51
N ARG A 33 -5.58 -34.91 -0.60
CA ARG A 33 -5.18 -36.30 -0.84
C ARG A 33 -3.67 -36.50 -1.02
N GLN A 34 -2.94 -35.44 -1.38
CA GLN A 34 -1.50 -35.45 -1.63
C GLN A 34 -0.69 -34.84 -0.48
N SER A 35 -1.35 -34.46 0.63
CA SER A 35 -0.69 -33.91 1.81
C SER A 35 0.41 -34.86 2.31
N GLY A 36 1.67 -34.39 2.30
CA GLY A 36 2.86 -35.15 2.69
C GLY A 36 3.64 -35.82 1.56
N LYS A 37 3.17 -35.79 0.30
CA LYS A 37 3.90 -36.32 -0.87
C LYS A 37 4.20 -35.27 -1.95
N ALA A 38 3.44 -34.18 -1.97
CA ALA A 38 3.58 -33.12 -2.96
C ALA A 38 4.84 -32.27 -2.74
N ARG A 39 5.51 -31.90 -3.84
CA ARG A 39 6.63 -30.94 -3.86
C ARG A 39 6.23 -29.54 -4.32
N TYR A 40 4.98 -29.33 -4.77
CA TYR A 40 4.55 -28.01 -5.23
C TYR A 40 4.43 -26.99 -4.10
N GLN A 41 4.69 -25.74 -4.45
CA GLN A 41 4.32 -24.58 -3.67
C GLN A 41 2.83 -24.26 -3.89
N LEU A 42 2.04 -24.18 -2.82
CA LEU A 42 0.66 -23.72 -2.87
C LEU A 42 0.65 -22.19 -2.73
N LEU A 43 0.15 -21.50 -3.74
CA LEU A 43 -0.01 -20.06 -3.76
C LEU A 43 -1.48 -19.67 -3.84
N ASP A 44 -1.82 -18.52 -3.26
CA ASP A 44 -3.03 -17.80 -3.62
C ASP A 44 -2.75 -16.87 -4.81
N GLN A 45 -3.78 -16.15 -5.26
CA GLN A 45 -3.62 -15.21 -6.37
C GLN A 45 -2.55 -14.12 -6.09
N PRO A 46 -2.53 -13.43 -4.94
CA PRO A 46 -1.44 -12.51 -4.60
C PRO A 46 -0.05 -13.15 -4.60
N GLY A 47 0.08 -14.39 -4.11
CA GLY A 47 1.33 -15.14 -4.15
C GLY A 47 1.80 -15.42 -5.57
N LEU A 48 0.90 -15.79 -6.49
CA LEU A 48 1.22 -15.93 -7.91
C LEU A 48 1.63 -14.59 -8.53
N GLU A 49 0.88 -13.53 -8.27
CA GLU A 49 1.21 -12.18 -8.76
C GLU A 49 2.60 -11.76 -8.30
N HIS A 50 2.99 -12.06 -7.06
CA HIS A 50 4.34 -11.81 -6.56
C HIS A 50 5.40 -12.68 -7.26
N LEU A 51 5.14 -13.96 -7.49
CA LEU A 51 6.06 -14.86 -8.20
C LEU A 51 6.29 -14.44 -9.65
N LEU A 52 5.26 -13.91 -10.30
CA LEU A 52 5.33 -13.44 -11.69
C LEU A 52 5.82 -12.00 -11.83
N ARG A 53 6.08 -11.29 -10.72
CA ARG A 53 6.63 -9.94 -10.81
C ARG A 53 8.02 -9.99 -11.40
N MET A 54 8.24 -9.10 -12.36
CA MET A 54 9.56 -8.78 -12.85
C MET A 54 10.35 -8.13 -11.72
N ASP A 55 11.57 -8.59 -11.49
CA ASP A 55 12.53 -7.86 -10.66
C ASP A 55 12.95 -6.61 -11.45
N LEU A 56 12.69 -5.42 -10.88
CA LEU A 56 13.05 -4.14 -11.48
C LEU A 56 14.37 -3.59 -10.96
N ALA A 57 15.03 -4.28 -10.03
CA ALA A 57 16.32 -3.83 -9.51
C ALA A 57 17.34 -3.73 -10.65
N GLY A 58 17.97 -2.55 -10.77
CA GLY A 58 18.91 -2.23 -11.85
C GLY A 58 18.27 -1.78 -13.17
N SER A 59 16.96 -1.96 -13.37
CA SER A 59 16.29 -1.48 -14.58
C SER A 59 16.38 0.03 -14.73
N ARG A 60 16.55 0.49 -15.97
CA ARG A 60 16.76 1.92 -16.29
C ARG A 60 15.44 2.62 -16.64
N PHE A 61 15.07 3.61 -15.84
CA PHE A 61 13.87 4.42 -16.01
C PHE A 61 14.18 5.86 -16.41
N PHE A 62 13.37 6.42 -17.30
CA PHE A 62 13.33 7.83 -17.61
C PHE A 62 11.95 8.41 -17.25
N PHE A 63 11.92 9.61 -16.68
CA PHE A 63 10.68 10.27 -16.25
C PHE A 63 10.52 11.62 -16.93
N ALA A 64 9.35 11.90 -17.50
CA ALA A 64 9.02 13.22 -18.02
C ALA A 64 7.54 13.59 -17.83
N GLY A 65 7.26 14.89 -17.74
CA GLY A 65 5.91 15.39 -17.47
C GLY A 65 5.70 15.74 -16.00
N GLY A 66 4.51 16.25 -15.70
CA GLY A 66 4.10 16.50 -14.32
C GLY A 66 3.31 15.29 -13.81
N PHE A 67 3.67 14.82 -12.61
CA PHE A 67 3.06 13.65 -12.00
C PHE A 67 1.96 14.07 -11.04
N GLU A 68 0.85 13.32 -11.02
CA GLU A 68 -0.28 13.61 -10.14
C GLU A 68 -0.01 13.23 -8.70
N ARG A 69 0.72 12.13 -8.50
CA ARG A 69 1.03 11.57 -7.19
C ARG A 69 2.27 12.20 -6.56
N ALA A 70 3.13 12.81 -7.38
CA ALA A 70 4.21 13.66 -6.88
C ALA A 70 3.65 14.88 -6.14
N ASP A 71 4.17 15.11 -4.94
CA ASP A 71 3.98 16.32 -4.16
C ASP A 71 5.17 17.28 -4.40
N PRO A 72 4.94 18.51 -4.87
CA PRO A 72 6.02 19.49 -5.06
C PRO A 72 6.81 19.81 -3.79
N GLY A 73 6.19 19.67 -2.61
CA GLY A 73 6.86 19.87 -1.33
C GLY A 73 7.67 18.66 -0.85
N VAL A 74 7.51 17.51 -1.51
CA VAL A 74 8.11 16.26 -1.09
C VAL A 74 8.84 15.56 -2.24
N PRO A 75 10.16 15.71 -2.34
CA PRO A 75 10.96 15.02 -3.35
C PRO A 75 10.81 13.49 -3.34
N ALA A 76 10.66 12.86 -2.17
CA ALA A 76 10.53 11.41 -2.04
C ALA A 76 9.24 10.84 -2.65
N SER A 77 8.20 11.67 -2.81
CA SER A 77 6.94 11.27 -3.43
C SER A 77 7.00 11.21 -4.96
N HIS A 78 8.07 11.74 -5.57
CA HIS A 78 8.23 11.76 -7.01
C HIS A 78 8.52 10.33 -7.55
N PRO A 79 7.92 9.90 -8.68
CA PRO A 79 8.15 8.58 -9.24
C PRO A 79 9.61 8.17 -9.43
N SER A 80 10.50 9.12 -9.75
CA SER A 80 11.94 8.85 -9.84
C SER A 80 12.57 8.48 -8.49
N ALA A 81 12.19 9.15 -7.40
CA ALA A 81 12.68 8.82 -6.07
C ALA A 81 12.20 7.43 -5.64
N ILE A 82 10.95 7.10 -5.98
CA ILE A 82 10.36 5.77 -5.75
C ILE A 82 11.12 4.68 -6.50
N ALA A 83 11.38 4.89 -7.80
CA ALA A 83 12.16 3.95 -8.60
C ALA A 83 13.57 3.76 -8.02
N THR A 84 14.23 4.84 -7.61
CA THR A 84 15.55 4.78 -6.96
C THR A 84 15.50 3.98 -5.66
N ALA A 85 14.48 4.20 -4.82
CA ALA A 85 14.28 3.45 -3.58
C ALA A 85 14.00 1.95 -3.83
N ALA A 86 13.42 1.62 -4.98
CA ALA A 86 13.23 0.24 -5.45
C ALA A 86 14.50 -0.36 -6.12
N GLY A 87 15.64 0.34 -6.08
CA GLY A 87 16.89 -0.14 -6.66
C GLY A 87 17.00 0.03 -8.18
N CYS A 88 16.08 0.76 -8.82
CA CYS A 88 16.15 1.10 -10.23
C CYS A 88 17.16 2.23 -10.48
N VAL A 89 17.62 2.37 -11.72
CA VAL A 89 18.48 3.47 -12.15
C VAL A 89 17.65 4.52 -12.87
N VAL A 90 17.69 5.76 -12.40
CA VAL A 90 17.02 6.89 -13.07
C VAL A 90 17.97 7.55 -14.05
N ALA A 91 17.59 7.60 -15.32
CA ALA A 91 18.34 8.25 -16.38
C ALA A 91 17.91 9.73 -16.53
N ASP A 92 18.90 10.62 -16.66
CA ASP A 92 18.67 12.05 -16.91
C ASP A 92 18.22 12.34 -18.35
N THR A 93 18.58 11.44 -19.28
CA THR A 93 18.25 11.55 -20.71
C THR A 93 17.60 10.28 -21.20
N LEU A 94 16.60 10.44 -22.06
CA LEU A 94 16.00 9.31 -22.76
C LEU A 94 16.91 8.89 -23.92
N ASP A 95 17.55 7.73 -23.82
CA ASP A 95 18.42 7.13 -24.85
C ASP A 95 18.10 5.65 -25.06
N ASP A 96 18.89 4.95 -25.86
CA ASP A 96 18.70 3.52 -26.19
C ASP A 96 19.05 2.57 -25.03
N THR A 97 19.60 3.07 -23.93
CA THR A 97 19.86 2.29 -22.71
C THR A 97 18.67 2.29 -21.75
N VAL A 98 17.66 3.14 -21.99
CA VAL A 98 16.47 3.22 -21.14
C VAL A 98 15.52 2.08 -21.49
N GLU A 99 15.10 1.32 -20.47
CA GLU A 99 14.15 0.22 -20.61
C GLU A 99 12.70 0.73 -20.46
N PHE A 100 12.49 1.71 -19.57
CA PHE A 100 11.15 2.22 -19.26
C PHE A 100 11.11 3.75 -19.33
N ALA A 101 10.19 4.30 -20.12
CA ALA A 101 9.88 5.73 -20.14
C ALA A 101 8.50 5.98 -19.51
N VAL A 102 8.47 6.74 -18.41
CA VAL A 102 7.26 7.04 -17.65
C VAL A 102 6.83 8.48 -17.90
N PHE A 103 5.60 8.65 -18.36
CA PHE A 103 5.04 9.96 -18.65
C PHE A 103 3.92 10.34 -17.66
N GLY A 104 4.16 11.43 -16.92
CA GLY A 104 3.17 11.99 -16.01
C GLY A 104 2.01 12.65 -16.77
N PRO A 105 0.77 12.59 -16.26
CA PRO A 105 -0.43 13.06 -16.97
C PRO A 105 -0.48 14.59 -17.08
N ARG A 106 0.20 15.34 -16.20
CA ARG A 106 0.24 16.81 -16.24
C ARG A 106 1.29 17.32 -17.23
N ARG A 107 1.10 18.55 -17.71
CA ARG A 107 2.07 19.24 -18.55
C ARG A 107 3.27 19.67 -17.72
N ALA A 108 4.46 19.42 -18.25
CA ALA A 108 5.72 19.97 -17.77
C ALA A 108 6.66 20.22 -18.95
N ALA A 109 7.70 21.03 -18.73
CA ALA A 109 8.72 21.28 -19.74
C ALA A 109 9.38 19.97 -20.19
N GLY A 110 9.74 19.87 -21.46
CA GLY A 110 10.43 18.70 -22.03
C GLY A 110 9.57 17.49 -22.33
N ARG A 111 8.34 17.38 -21.79
CA ARG A 111 7.46 16.20 -21.99
C ARG A 111 7.21 15.87 -23.46
N LEU A 112 6.76 16.84 -24.25
CA LEU A 112 6.44 16.62 -25.68
C LEU A 112 7.68 16.18 -26.48
N ALA A 113 8.84 16.76 -26.18
CA ALA A 113 10.09 16.39 -26.82
C ALA A 113 10.50 14.95 -26.46
N ALA A 114 10.35 14.57 -25.19
CA ALA A 114 10.63 13.22 -24.72
C ALA A 114 9.64 12.18 -25.29
N GLU A 115 8.34 12.49 -25.37
CA GLU A 115 7.34 11.61 -26.00
C GLU A 115 7.64 11.35 -27.48
N ARG A 116 8.08 12.38 -28.21
CA ARG A 116 8.52 12.24 -29.61
C ARG A 116 9.75 11.34 -29.71
N LYS A 117 10.77 11.58 -28.87
CA LYS A 117 11.99 10.77 -28.85
C LYS A 117 11.70 9.31 -28.46
N ALA A 118 10.81 9.08 -27.49
CA ALA A 118 10.38 7.73 -27.12
C ALA A 118 9.76 6.99 -28.30
N ARG A 119 8.91 7.66 -29.09
CA ARG A 119 8.32 7.10 -30.30
C ARG A 119 9.38 6.73 -31.34
N GLU A 120 10.34 7.62 -31.58
CA GLU A 120 11.46 7.36 -32.50
C GLU A 120 12.28 6.12 -32.07
N LEU A 121 12.56 5.96 -30.77
CA LEU A 121 13.28 4.80 -30.24
C LEU A 121 12.46 3.49 -30.40
N VAL A 122 11.15 3.53 -30.11
CA VAL A 122 10.27 2.37 -30.30
C VAL A 122 10.16 1.99 -31.78
N GLU A 123 10.02 2.97 -32.68
CA GLU A 123 9.98 2.74 -34.13
C GLU A 123 11.31 2.19 -34.66
N ALA A 124 12.44 2.57 -34.05
CA ALA A 124 13.76 2.01 -34.33
C ALA A 124 13.96 0.58 -33.78
N GLY A 125 12.97 0.01 -33.08
CA GLY A 125 13.04 -1.34 -32.51
C GLY A 125 13.88 -1.45 -31.23
N VAL A 126 14.17 -0.33 -30.58
CA VAL A 126 14.77 -0.33 -29.24
C VAL A 126 13.75 -0.95 -28.28
N GLY A 127 14.21 -1.78 -27.34
CA GLY A 127 13.39 -2.46 -26.33
C GLY A 127 12.79 -1.53 -25.26
N LEU A 128 12.43 -0.29 -25.62
CA LEU A 128 11.86 0.71 -24.75
C LEU A 128 10.36 0.44 -24.52
N THR A 129 9.96 0.36 -23.25
CA THR A 129 8.55 0.29 -22.85
C THR A 129 8.08 1.67 -22.38
N VAL A 130 7.05 2.20 -23.05
CA VAL A 130 6.43 3.48 -22.67
C VAL A 130 5.21 3.21 -21.80
N ILE A 131 5.18 3.80 -20.60
CA ILE A 131 4.11 3.62 -19.61
C ILE A 131 3.64 4.95 -19.04
N ASP A 132 2.41 4.98 -18.53
CA ASP A 132 1.89 6.11 -17.76
C ASP A 132 2.21 5.97 -16.27
N GLU A 133 1.84 6.99 -15.50
CA GLU A 133 2.05 7.02 -14.06
C GLU A 133 1.36 5.86 -13.34
N ASP A 134 0.14 5.49 -13.71
CA ASP A 134 -0.61 4.42 -13.03
C ASP A 134 0.03 3.05 -13.29
N ALA A 135 0.45 2.76 -14.53
CA ALA A 135 1.17 1.55 -14.89
C ALA A 135 2.52 1.46 -14.16
N PHE A 136 3.25 2.57 -14.04
CA PHE A 136 4.47 2.64 -13.23
C PHE A 136 4.21 2.23 -11.77
N PHE A 137 3.21 2.80 -11.12
CA PHE A 137 2.89 2.44 -9.74
C PHE A 137 2.43 1.00 -9.61
N GLN A 138 1.75 0.43 -10.61
CA GLN A 138 1.42 -1.00 -10.61
C GLN A 138 2.65 -1.88 -10.71
N MET A 139 3.64 -1.51 -11.53
CA MET A 139 4.92 -2.24 -11.65
C MET A 139 5.74 -2.15 -10.37
N MET A 140 5.74 -0.98 -9.71
CA MET A 140 6.50 -0.75 -8.48
C MET A 140 5.91 -1.45 -7.25
N ARG A 141 4.65 -1.91 -7.30
CA ARG A 141 4.03 -2.64 -6.17
C ARG A 141 4.86 -3.86 -5.79
N GLY A 142 5.30 -3.87 -4.53
CA GLY A 142 6.11 -4.91 -3.90
C GLY A 142 7.48 -5.14 -4.50
N GLN A 143 8.03 -4.17 -5.24
CA GLN A 143 9.46 -4.10 -5.51
C GLN A 143 10.23 -3.72 -4.23
N GLY A 144 9.57 -3.09 -3.26
CA GLY A 144 10.09 -2.80 -1.92
C GLY A 144 10.18 -4.01 -0.99
N GLY A 145 10.30 -5.23 -1.53
CA GLY A 145 10.28 -6.51 -0.81
C GLY A 145 11.55 -6.84 0.00
N GLY A 146 12.49 -5.92 0.11
CA GLY A 146 13.59 -6.02 1.07
C GLY A 146 13.10 -5.61 2.45
N ALA A 147 13.36 -6.45 3.46
CA ALA A 147 13.12 -6.14 4.87
C ALA A 147 13.54 -4.69 5.18
N ASP A 148 12.60 -3.91 5.70
CA ASP A 148 12.81 -2.56 6.23
C ASP A 148 13.02 -1.43 5.19
N THR A 149 12.08 -1.26 4.26
CA THR A 149 12.01 -0.02 3.43
C THR A 149 11.56 1.23 4.21
N GLY A 150 11.39 1.10 5.53
CA GLY A 150 10.96 2.17 6.42
C GLY A 150 9.64 2.83 6.01
N LEU A 151 9.42 4.03 6.52
CA LEU A 151 8.21 4.81 6.24
C LEU A 151 8.07 5.20 4.77
N ALA A 152 9.19 5.40 4.07
CA ALA A 152 9.23 5.76 2.66
C ALA A 152 8.61 4.67 1.78
N GLY A 153 9.08 3.42 1.92
CA GLY A 153 8.54 2.29 1.16
C GLY A 153 7.07 2.03 1.50
N MET A 154 6.69 2.24 2.76
CA MET A 154 5.29 2.15 3.17
C MET A 154 4.40 3.16 2.45
N LEU A 155 4.85 4.40 2.32
CA LEU A 155 4.09 5.44 1.62
C LEU A 155 3.96 5.16 0.12
N VAL A 156 4.97 4.57 -0.51
CA VAL A 156 4.89 4.09 -1.90
C VAL A 156 3.78 3.04 -2.03
N GLU A 157 3.81 2.02 -1.18
CA GLU A 157 2.83 0.94 -1.21
C GLU A 157 1.41 1.46 -0.91
N LEU A 158 1.25 2.37 0.06
CA LEU A 158 -0.03 2.99 0.36
C LEU A 158 -0.56 3.81 -0.81
N ASN A 159 0.27 4.61 -1.48
CA ASN A 159 -0.12 5.36 -2.68
C ASN A 159 -0.47 4.43 -3.85
N ALA A 160 0.17 3.25 -3.92
CA ALA A 160 -0.18 2.25 -4.90
C ALA A 160 -1.52 1.58 -4.58
N LEU A 161 -1.80 1.29 -3.31
CA LEU A 161 -2.99 0.53 -2.86
C LEU A 161 -4.25 1.39 -2.71
N LEU A 162 -4.10 2.65 -2.30
CA LEU A 162 -5.20 3.51 -1.87
C LEU A 162 -5.35 4.74 -2.79
N ASP A 163 -6.40 5.51 -2.54
CA ASP A 163 -6.60 6.81 -3.20
C ASP A 163 -5.47 7.79 -2.79
N PRO A 164 -4.64 8.27 -3.73
CA PRO A 164 -3.51 9.15 -3.42
C PRO A 164 -3.92 10.42 -2.66
N LYS A 165 -5.13 10.95 -2.90
CA LYS A 165 -5.63 12.14 -2.20
C LYS A 165 -5.85 11.87 -0.71
N ARG A 166 -6.18 10.62 -0.34
CA ARG A 166 -6.38 10.23 1.06
C ARG A 166 -5.06 9.99 1.77
N VAL A 167 -4.10 9.37 1.08
CA VAL A 167 -2.74 9.19 1.60
C VAL A 167 -2.09 10.55 1.84
N ARG A 168 -2.12 11.44 0.85
CA ARG A 168 -1.64 12.83 0.99
C ARG A 168 -2.32 13.55 2.15
N ARG A 169 -3.65 13.45 2.28
CA ARG A 169 -4.35 14.11 3.40
C ARG A 169 -3.98 13.56 4.78
N ALA A 170 -3.63 12.28 4.90
CA ALA A 170 -3.13 11.71 6.15
C ALA A 170 -1.71 12.20 6.45
N LEU A 171 -0.87 12.31 5.43
CA LEU A 171 0.50 12.82 5.53
C LEU A 171 0.53 14.32 5.85
N ASP A 172 -0.27 15.14 5.16
CA ASP A 172 -0.47 16.56 5.45
C ASP A 172 -0.89 16.78 6.91
N MET A 173 -1.66 15.85 7.47
CA MET A 173 -2.04 15.90 8.87
C MET A 173 -0.79 15.66 9.72
N LEU A 174 -0.10 14.54 9.55
CA LEU A 174 1.09 14.16 10.32
C LEU A 174 2.21 15.22 10.26
N GLN A 175 2.40 15.90 9.13
CA GLN A 175 3.39 16.97 8.97
C GLN A 175 3.01 18.30 9.65
N LYS A 176 1.74 18.54 9.96
CA LYS A 176 1.34 19.84 10.53
C LYS A 176 1.45 19.90 12.03
N GLU A 177 1.14 18.80 12.70
CA GLU A 177 1.00 18.76 14.16
C GLU A 177 1.40 17.42 14.73
N ARG A 178 1.81 17.43 15.99
CA ARG A 178 2.01 16.21 16.76
C ARG A 178 0.68 15.50 16.97
N PHE A 179 0.65 14.18 16.77
CA PHE A 179 -0.52 13.37 17.12
C PHE A 179 -0.23 12.53 18.34
N GLN A 180 -1.21 12.47 19.23
CA GLN A 180 -1.30 11.46 20.28
C GLN A 180 -2.19 10.33 19.76
N LEU A 181 -1.57 9.22 19.42
CA LEU A 181 -2.24 8.03 18.92
C LEU A 181 -2.39 7.03 20.05
N TYR A 182 -3.63 6.86 20.52
CA TYR A 182 -3.94 5.76 21.42
C TYR A 182 -4.10 4.52 20.56
N VAL A 183 -3.16 3.59 20.67
CA VAL A 183 -3.10 2.40 19.80
C VAL A 183 -3.23 1.14 20.65
N ASP A 184 -3.99 0.19 20.12
CA ASP A 184 -3.94 -1.22 20.53
C ASP A 184 -3.72 -2.07 19.27
N HIS A 185 -2.60 -2.77 19.24
CA HIS A 185 -2.16 -3.57 18.09
C HIS A 185 -1.73 -4.94 18.59
N ASP A 186 -2.44 -5.96 18.10
CA ASP A 186 -2.16 -7.37 18.35
C ASP A 186 -2.03 -8.12 17.02
N ALA A 187 -1.94 -9.46 17.06
CA ALA A 187 -1.76 -10.27 15.85
C ALA A 187 -2.98 -10.26 14.89
N ASP A 188 -4.16 -9.88 15.39
CA ASP A 188 -5.44 -10.00 14.66
C ASP A 188 -6.06 -8.65 14.29
N ARG A 189 -5.72 -7.59 15.02
CA ARG A 189 -6.31 -6.26 14.85
C ARG A 189 -5.37 -5.12 15.25
N LEU A 190 -5.65 -3.98 14.60
CA LEU A 190 -5.17 -2.66 14.91
C LEU A 190 -6.41 -1.83 15.19
N VAL A 191 -6.48 -1.22 16.37
CA VAL A 191 -7.51 -0.26 16.73
C VAL A 191 -6.86 0.93 17.41
N GLY A 192 -7.44 2.11 17.26
CA GLY A 192 -6.96 3.25 18.00
C GLY A 192 -7.96 4.38 18.10
N VAL A 193 -7.58 5.42 18.84
CA VAL A 193 -8.28 6.70 18.86
C VAL A 193 -7.35 7.78 18.31
N VAL A 194 -7.85 8.48 17.29
CA VAL A 194 -7.15 9.54 16.58
C VAL A 194 -7.95 10.84 16.71
N ARG A 195 -7.29 11.91 17.13
CA ARG A 195 -7.88 13.26 17.15
C ARG A 195 -7.73 13.92 15.79
N SER A 196 -8.80 14.47 15.23
CA SER A 196 -8.76 15.26 13.99
C SER A 196 -8.28 16.69 14.25
N GLN A 197 -7.63 17.30 13.25
CA GLN A 197 -7.13 18.69 13.32
C GLN A 197 -8.23 19.74 13.13
N THR A 198 -9.18 19.48 12.23
CA THR A 198 -10.14 20.50 11.77
C THR A 198 -11.42 20.56 12.63
N SER A 199 -11.54 19.65 13.58
CA SER A 199 -12.68 19.57 14.50
C SER A 199 -12.18 18.99 15.80
N VAL A 200 -12.85 19.27 16.92
CA VAL A 200 -12.65 18.59 18.21
C VAL A 200 -13.01 17.08 18.13
N GLY A 201 -13.18 16.53 16.92
CA GLY A 201 -13.63 15.18 16.67
C GLY A 201 -12.55 14.15 16.96
N LEU A 202 -12.89 13.19 17.82
CA LEU A 202 -12.15 11.95 17.98
C LEU A 202 -12.69 10.92 17.00
N TYR A 203 -11.83 10.04 16.53
CA TYR A 203 -12.20 8.97 15.61
C TYR A 203 -11.61 7.65 16.10
N ALA A 204 -12.37 6.57 15.97
CA ALA A 204 -11.93 5.22 16.32
C ALA A 204 -11.72 4.35 15.06
N PRO A 205 -10.62 4.53 14.31
CA PRO A 205 -10.30 3.63 13.19
C PRO A 205 -9.90 2.24 13.68
N HIS A 206 -10.28 1.23 12.92
CA HIS A 206 -9.82 -0.15 13.11
C HIS A 206 -9.53 -0.85 11.79
N LEU A 207 -8.62 -1.81 11.84
CA LEU A 207 -8.21 -2.67 10.74
C LEU A 207 -7.85 -4.05 11.30
N ARG A 208 -8.33 -5.11 10.64
CA ARG A 208 -8.06 -6.50 11.03
C ARG A 208 -7.12 -7.18 10.05
N ALA A 209 -6.47 -8.25 10.50
CA ALA A 209 -5.57 -9.06 9.69
C ALA A 209 -6.22 -9.67 8.42
N ASP A 210 -7.54 -9.82 8.44
CA ASP A 210 -8.36 -10.30 7.31
C ASP A 210 -8.79 -9.19 6.33
N GLY A 211 -8.41 -7.94 6.59
CA GLY A 211 -8.76 -6.78 5.77
C GLY A 211 -10.11 -6.15 6.10
N ARG A 212 -10.85 -6.62 7.14
CA ARG A 212 -12.00 -5.85 7.64
C ARG A 212 -11.52 -4.57 8.29
N PHE A 213 -12.21 -3.47 8.00
CA PHE A 213 -11.84 -2.15 8.51
C PHE A 213 -13.08 -1.30 8.73
N GLY A 214 -12.93 -0.25 9.55
CA GLY A 214 -13.96 0.74 9.78
C GLY A 214 -13.42 1.93 10.58
N CYS A 215 -14.28 2.92 10.79
CA CYS A 215 -13.96 4.08 11.59
C CYS A 215 -15.26 4.74 12.04
N ALA A 216 -15.33 5.17 13.29
CA ALA A 216 -16.53 5.80 13.85
C ALA A 216 -16.20 7.08 14.63
N THR A 217 -17.22 7.93 14.83
CA THR A 217 -17.20 9.08 15.74
C THR A 217 -17.61 8.65 17.16
N PRO A 218 -17.46 9.53 18.19
CA PRO A 218 -17.85 9.20 19.56
C PRO A 218 -19.35 8.93 19.73
N GLU A 219 -20.19 9.47 18.83
CA GLU A 219 -21.63 9.21 18.73
C GLU A 219 -21.95 7.85 18.08
N LEU A 220 -20.91 7.06 17.76
CA LEU A 220 -21.01 5.76 17.08
C LEU A 220 -21.60 5.86 15.66
N GLU A 221 -21.41 7.01 15.02
CA GLU A 221 -21.70 7.18 13.59
C GLU A 221 -20.50 6.76 12.76
N GLU A 222 -20.74 6.21 11.57
CA GLU A 222 -19.65 5.89 10.65
C GLU A 222 -18.93 7.17 10.22
N CYS A 223 -17.60 7.15 10.25
CA CYS A 223 -16.78 8.24 9.79
C CYS A 223 -17.11 8.56 8.32
N MET A 224 -17.47 9.81 8.04
CA MET A 224 -17.76 10.27 6.67
C MET A 224 -16.59 10.06 5.68
N GLY A 225 -15.37 9.84 6.17
CA GLY A 225 -14.22 9.51 5.33
C GLY A 225 -14.15 8.04 4.91
N VAL A 226 -14.92 7.14 5.53
CA VAL A 226 -14.93 5.72 5.19
C VAL A 226 -15.59 5.50 3.83
N GLN A 227 -16.87 5.82 3.61
CA GLN A 227 -17.50 5.89 2.26
C GLN A 227 -17.04 4.78 1.27
N GLY A 228 -17.01 3.53 1.72
CA GLY A 228 -16.62 2.40 0.87
C GLY A 228 -15.11 2.13 0.73
N LYS A 229 -14.23 2.90 1.37
CA LYS A 229 -12.77 2.84 1.21
C LYS A 229 -12.05 3.12 2.54
N VAL A 230 -10.76 2.79 2.63
CA VAL A 230 -9.92 3.13 3.80
C VAL A 230 -9.87 4.65 4.00
N CYS A 231 -10.25 5.13 5.19
CA CYS A 231 -10.30 6.57 5.49
C CYS A 231 -8.92 7.11 5.91
N LYS A 232 -8.74 8.43 5.84
CA LYS A 232 -7.49 9.09 6.25
C LYS A 232 -7.07 8.80 7.70
N HIS A 233 -8.02 8.64 8.63
CA HIS A 233 -7.71 8.36 10.04
C HIS A 233 -7.08 6.99 10.24
N LEU A 234 -7.53 5.99 9.46
CA LEU A 234 -6.91 4.67 9.48
C LEU A 234 -5.52 4.69 8.82
N ILE A 235 -5.35 5.44 7.72
CA ILE A 235 -4.02 5.63 7.11
C ILE A 235 -3.06 6.29 8.11
N LEU A 236 -3.53 7.32 8.82
CA LEU A 236 -2.77 8.02 9.85
C LEU A 236 -2.38 7.08 10.99
N LEU A 237 -3.31 6.27 11.50
CA LEU A 237 -3.03 5.27 12.54
C LEU A 237 -1.95 4.28 12.07
N VAL A 238 -2.07 3.77 10.85
CA VAL A 238 -1.14 2.81 10.25
C VAL A 238 0.27 3.41 10.10
N LEU A 239 0.37 4.63 9.56
CA LEU A 239 1.64 5.35 9.41
C LEU A 239 2.26 5.68 10.76
N GLY A 240 1.45 6.11 11.72
CA GLY A 240 1.89 6.43 13.07
C GLY A 240 2.52 5.23 13.77
N VAL A 241 1.86 4.07 13.72
CA VAL A 241 2.41 2.81 14.29
C VAL A 241 3.73 2.42 13.61
N ALA A 242 3.81 2.53 12.28
CA ALA A 242 5.05 2.23 11.57
C ALA A 242 6.18 3.21 11.94
N SER A 243 5.88 4.51 12.02
CA SER A 243 6.88 5.53 12.38
C SER A 243 7.42 5.36 13.81
N SER A 244 6.61 4.80 14.72
CA SER A 244 7.01 4.51 16.10
C SER A 244 7.70 3.15 16.28
N GLY A 245 8.15 2.50 15.19
CA GLY A 245 8.85 1.21 15.22
C GLY A 245 7.95 -0.02 15.28
N GLY A 246 6.65 0.10 14.99
CA GLY A 246 5.74 -1.04 14.86
C GLY A 246 5.91 -1.81 13.54
N ASP A 247 5.22 -2.96 13.41
CA ASP A 247 5.27 -3.80 12.20
C ASP A 247 4.54 -3.16 11.00
N GLY A 248 5.19 -2.20 10.35
CA GLY A 248 4.67 -1.55 9.14
C GLY A 248 4.41 -2.53 8.00
N ALA A 249 5.26 -3.56 7.84
CA ALA A 249 5.10 -4.57 6.79
C ALA A 249 3.84 -5.42 7.00
N GLY A 250 3.54 -5.81 8.25
CA GLY A 250 2.30 -6.48 8.63
C GLY A 250 1.07 -5.64 8.35
N LEU A 251 1.10 -4.38 8.77
CA LEU A 251 -0.01 -3.44 8.55
C LEU A 251 -0.25 -3.18 7.05
N LEU A 252 0.80 -3.08 6.23
CA LEU A 252 0.68 -2.99 4.78
C LEU A 252 -0.06 -4.19 4.19
N ARG A 253 0.25 -5.42 4.63
CA ARG A 253 -0.47 -6.62 4.19
C ARG A 253 -1.96 -6.54 4.54
N TRP A 254 -2.30 -5.98 5.71
CA TRP A 254 -3.69 -5.82 6.12
C TRP A 254 -4.40 -4.74 5.30
N VAL A 255 -3.75 -3.62 5.04
CA VAL A 255 -4.26 -2.54 4.17
C VAL A 255 -4.48 -3.05 2.74
N SER A 256 -3.56 -3.86 2.21
CA SER A 256 -3.71 -4.46 0.88
C SER A 256 -4.98 -5.31 0.77
N LYS A 257 -5.32 -6.08 1.82
CA LYS A 257 -6.58 -6.84 1.87
C LYS A 257 -7.80 -5.92 1.98
N ALA A 258 -7.67 -4.82 2.71
CA ALA A 258 -8.73 -3.82 2.90
C ALA A 258 -9.01 -2.98 1.64
N ALA A 259 -8.01 -2.72 0.80
CA ALA A 259 -8.10 -1.79 -0.34
C ALA A 259 -9.22 -2.12 -1.34
N GLY A 260 -9.54 -3.41 -1.53
CA GLY A 260 -10.67 -3.88 -2.36
C GLY A 260 -11.94 -4.22 -1.59
N GLY A 261 -11.92 -4.10 -0.26
CA GLY A 261 -13.02 -4.43 0.63
C GLY A 261 -13.98 -3.28 0.87
N ARG A 262 -15.22 -3.61 1.27
CA ARG A 262 -16.16 -2.63 1.82
C ARG A 262 -15.93 -2.50 3.33
N PRO A 263 -16.09 -1.29 3.89
CA PRO A 263 -16.00 -1.09 5.32
C PRO A 263 -17.05 -1.92 6.06
N LYS A 264 -16.65 -2.37 7.23
CA LYS A 264 -17.49 -3.05 8.22
C LYS A 264 -17.17 -2.43 9.57
N THR A 265 -17.77 -1.27 9.82
CA THR A 265 -17.61 -0.55 11.08
C THR A 265 -18.15 -1.40 12.22
N ASP A 266 -17.34 -1.58 13.26
CA ASP A 266 -17.63 -2.40 14.43
C ASP A 266 -17.91 -1.42 15.56
N MET A 267 -19.20 -1.17 15.83
CA MET A 267 -19.62 -0.11 16.75
C MET A 267 -19.30 -0.46 18.20
N ASP A 268 -19.29 -1.75 18.55
CA ASP A 268 -18.90 -2.21 19.88
C ASP A 268 -17.41 -1.96 20.11
N LEU A 269 -16.57 -2.29 19.11
CA LEU A 269 -15.14 -2.00 19.19
C LEU A 269 -14.85 -0.50 19.26
N ALA A 270 -15.58 0.32 18.49
CA ALA A 270 -15.47 1.77 18.55
C ALA A 270 -15.87 2.31 19.94
N ALA A 271 -17.01 1.87 20.48
CA ALA A 271 -17.49 2.28 21.79
C ALA A 271 -16.48 1.91 22.90
N GLN A 272 -15.96 0.68 22.87
CA GLN A 272 -14.91 0.23 23.79
C GLN A 272 -13.65 1.10 23.70
N SER A 273 -13.24 1.46 22.48
CA SER A 273 -12.06 2.31 22.26
C SER A 273 -12.26 3.71 22.85
N PHE A 274 -13.43 4.31 22.65
CA PHE A 274 -13.74 5.63 23.24
C PHE A 274 -13.88 5.58 24.76
N LEU A 275 -14.49 4.54 25.32
CA LEU A 275 -14.57 4.36 26.79
C LEU A 275 -13.18 4.20 27.40
N ARG A 276 -12.32 3.38 26.78
CA ARG A 276 -10.94 3.20 27.22
C ARG A 276 -10.14 4.50 27.13
N HIS A 277 -10.30 5.27 26.05
CA HIS A 277 -9.67 6.58 25.89
C HIS A 277 -10.11 7.56 26.98
N LYS A 278 -11.42 7.66 27.28
CA LYS A 278 -11.92 8.50 28.37
C LYS A 278 -11.37 8.06 29.73
N GLY A 279 -11.31 6.75 29.98
CA GLY A 279 -10.68 6.20 31.19
C GLY A 279 -9.19 6.56 31.28
N ALA A 280 -8.47 6.57 30.15
CA ALA A 280 -7.08 7.00 30.11
C ALA A 280 -6.91 8.50 30.38
N GLU A 281 -7.75 9.35 29.78
CA GLU A 281 -7.77 10.80 30.07
C GLU A 281 -8.11 11.10 31.54
N ALA A 282 -8.94 10.26 32.17
CA ALA A 282 -9.29 10.36 33.58
C ALA A 282 -8.23 9.75 34.53
N GLY A 283 -7.19 9.08 34.00
CA GLY A 283 -6.19 8.36 34.78
C GLY A 283 -6.69 7.05 35.41
N GLU A 284 -7.86 6.57 35.00
CA GLU A 284 -8.48 5.31 35.45
C GLU A 284 -7.91 4.08 34.72
N VAL A 285 -7.37 4.28 33.52
CA VAL A 285 -6.77 3.23 32.67
C VAL A 285 -5.36 3.64 32.26
N ASP A 286 -4.36 2.77 32.46
CA ASP A 286 -3.01 2.99 31.91
C ASP A 286 -2.99 2.63 30.41
N TRP A 287 -3.40 3.59 29.59
CA TRP A 287 -3.27 3.52 28.14
C TRP A 287 -2.63 4.81 27.65
N ARG A 288 -1.34 4.76 27.33
CA ARG A 288 -0.58 5.95 26.96
C ARG A 288 -0.57 6.11 25.45
N PRO A 289 -0.68 7.35 24.93
CA PRO A 289 -0.57 7.57 23.51
C PRO A 289 0.86 7.39 23.04
N THR A 290 1.00 6.84 21.83
CA THR A 290 2.21 6.98 21.03
C THR A 290 2.20 8.36 20.38
N GLU A 291 3.25 9.14 20.56
CA GLU A 291 3.39 10.44 19.89
C GLU A 291 4.03 10.28 18.52
N THR A 292 3.48 10.95 17.51
CA THR A 292 4.15 11.15 16.23
C THR A 292 4.69 12.57 16.15
N LEU A 293 5.89 12.76 15.62
CA LEU A 293 6.48 14.07 15.43
C LEU A 293 6.34 14.49 13.95
N PRO A 294 5.91 15.73 13.65
CA PRO A 294 5.90 16.25 12.29
C PRO A 294 7.20 16.02 11.51
N GLU A 295 8.32 16.14 12.22
CA GLU A 295 9.67 15.95 11.71
C GLU A 295 9.90 14.56 11.13
N ASP A 296 9.22 13.54 11.64
CA ASP A 296 9.28 12.17 11.14
C ASP A 296 8.71 12.05 9.70
N PHE A 297 7.92 13.05 9.28
CA PHE A 297 7.18 13.04 8.02
C PHE A 297 7.61 14.13 7.03
N TYR A 298 8.49 15.07 7.40
CA TYR A 298 8.90 16.17 6.50
C TYR A 298 9.65 15.70 5.25
N ALA A 299 10.26 14.51 5.29
CA ALA A 299 10.95 13.94 4.15
C ALA A 299 9.99 13.28 3.12
N PHE A 300 8.70 13.13 3.43
CA PHE A 300 7.77 12.27 2.70
C PHE A 300 6.45 12.90 2.27
#